data_AF-A0A497PK38-F1
#
_entry.id   AF-A0A497PK38-F1
#
_cell.length_a   1.000
_cell.length_b   1.000
_cell.length_c   1.000
_cell.angle_alpha   90.00
_cell.angle_beta   90.00
_cell.angle_gamma   90.00
#
_symmetry.space_group_name_H-M   'P 1'
#
loop_
_entity.id
_entity.type
_entity.pdbx_description
1 polymer ?
#
loop_
_entity_poly.entity_id
_entity_poly.type
_entity_poly.pdbx_seq_one_letter_code
_entity_poly.pdbx_strand_id
1 'polypeptide(L)'
;MDWRIIERDRQYVVDKLRTGVFENLEVVTCVAETEFFYYLLRQGDLAKLAASYPSPRKREDVPLWVYLSSELSMRINANHGFKAAPYVLPCSGLRNALATKRQVCHRRAAHRSSGFADQWQGFNQKNAYARTTPCDQDYLRKMARDTDPDGLQAWHNHAVARYYRSLDAYDPEGIFIADGTYLFVPDNPRYENSAVLTFDKHNHPVSKKEIAELSEPQKRQLHRERCYRKVDLMHTTRDKDVYLYVATKVMNGRESETPQLGPLVDGFVKAMGKGVMKVLIHDRGFIDGATVTRNKQVHGVDAVFPLKKNMNCWSEAWSLAEFSDDPWVEVAPPATADTDWPVVRPQYIQRREEKRQIKLRKIREKAIREGTAPEQKPKLLKTAFKAVRDLRIWDACEVPIHVAVMRDIYDDGHESRWVLATTMDFGEPMELRQYYQLRPTIEERIRQTKCFWDLARFRSTKFSLIVNQLVFVLMAYTLVQIFLLKTGRKELAKHTRERLFEELFNQDDKLALYCDGRVAFLPPLDYQEIILGLEEHARRKVLGLTRKLQAQRSAPPQKPWRP
;
A
#
# COMPACT_ATOMS: atom_id res chain seq x y z
N MET A 1 -27.84 35.40 5.80
CA MET A 1 -26.45 35.71 6.18
C MET A 1 -25.56 35.37 5.00
N ASP A 2 -24.94 36.38 4.40
CA ASP A 2 -24.02 36.25 3.27
C ASP A 2 -22.74 35.53 3.68
N TRP A 3 -22.39 34.47 2.96
CA TRP A 3 -21.18 33.69 3.18
C TRP A 3 -20.06 34.24 2.30
N ARG A 4 -19.04 34.85 2.90
CA ARG A 4 -17.82 35.22 2.18
C ARG A 4 -17.02 33.95 1.87
N ILE A 5 -16.86 33.63 0.60
CA ILE A 5 -15.93 32.61 0.11
C ILE A 5 -14.52 33.06 0.48
N ILE A 6 -13.74 32.21 1.16
CA ILE A 6 -12.34 32.52 1.45
C ILE A 6 -11.49 32.16 0.22
N GLU A 7 -10.88 33.16 -0.41
CA GLU A 7 -10.08 33.01 -1.62
C GLU A 7 -8.61 32.70 -1.29
N ARG A 8 -7.96 31.80 -2.05
CA ARG A 8 -6.53 31.51 -1.86
C ARG A 8 -5.70 32.53 -2.64
N ASP A 9 -5.01 33.40 -1.91
CA ASP A 9 -4.14 34.42 -2.49
C ASP A 9 -2.91 34.61 -1.59
N ARG A 10 -1.84 33.89 -1.94
CA ARG A 10 -0.59 33.91 -1.17
C ARG A 10 0.04 35.31 -1.20
N GLN A 11 0.07 35.94 -2.37
CA GLN A 11 0.78 37.20 -2.55
C GLN A 11 0.12 38.32 -1.73
N TYR A 12 -1.21 38.45 -1.83
CA TYR A 12 -1.96 39.45 -1.08
C TYR A 12 -1.78 39.31 0.43
N VAL A 13 -1.95 38.09 0.97
CA VAL A 13 -1.88 37.86 2.41
C VAL A 13 -0.45 38.05 2.93
N VAL A 14 0.58 37.68 2.16
CA VAL A 14 1.98 37.95 2.52
C VAL A 14 2.27 39.45 2.50
N ASP A 15 1.78 40.20 1.52
CA ASP A 15 1.97 41.65 1.46
C ASP A 15 1.24 42.36 2.61
N LYS A 16 0.06 41.88 3.02
CA LYS A 16 -0.62 42.36 4.23
C LYS A 16 0.15 42.02 5.50
N LEU A 17 0.67 40.80 5.61
CA LEU A 17 1.53 40.40 6.72
C LEU A 17 2.77 41.29 6.81
N ARG A 18 3.38 41.66 5.69
CA ARG A 18 4.51 42.61 5.63
C ARG A 18 4.19 43.99 6.20
N THR A 19 2.94 44.43 6.12
CA THR A 19 2.45 45.66 6.78
C THR A 19 2.04 45.46 8.24
N GLY A 20 2.14 44.23 8.75
CA GLY A 20 1.77 43.83 10.10
C GLY A 20 0.28 43.55 10.30
N VAL A 21 -0.45 43.20 9.23
CA VAL A 21 -1.89 42.96 9.25
C VAL A 21 -2.20 41.50 8.92
N PHE A 22 -2.91 40.83 9.82
CA PHE A 22 -3.55 39.53 9.63
C PHE A 22 -4.64 39.33 10.70
N GLU A 23 -5.60 38.45 10.46
CA GLU A 23 -6.76 38.23 11.34
C GLU A 23 -6.59 37.01 12.24
N ASN A 24 -6.06 35.91 11.70
CA ASN A 24 -5.89 34.65 12.42
C ASN A 24 -4.69 33.87 11.85
N LEU A 25 -4.09 33.03 12.70
CA LEU A 25 -2.95 32.17 12.38
C LEU A 25 -3.21 30.77 12.94
N GLU A 26 -3.36 29.78 12.07
CA GLU A 26 -3.64 28.40 12.44
C GLU A 26 -2.51 27.49 11.97
N VAL A 27 -2.11 26.54 12.80
CA VAL A 27 -1.28 25.44 12.34
C VAL A 27 -2.20 24.49 11.58
N VAL A 28 -1.98 24.36 10.27
CA VAL A 28 -2.71 23.41 9.45
C VAL A 28 -1.86 22.17 9.34
N THR A 29 -2.12 21.24 10.26
CA THR A 29 -1.71 19.86 10.08
C THR A 29 -2.62 19.23 9.03
N CYS A 30 -2.06 18.45 8.11
CA CYS A 30 -2.77 17.62 7.11
C CYS A 30 -3.14 18.28 5.76
N VAL A 31 -2.30 19.14 5.17
CA VAL A 31 -2.54 19.65 3.80
C VAL A 31 -2.55 18.50 2.77
N ALA A 32 -1.54 17.62 2.76
CA ALA A 32 -1.52 16.45 1.87
C ALA A 32 -2.72 15.51 2.06
N GLU A 33 -3.14 15.23 3.29
CA GLU A 33 -4.34 14.38 3.51
C GLU A 33 -5.61 15.11 3.05
N THR A 34 -5.68 16.43 3.24
CA THR A 34 -6.79 17.25 2.76
C THR A 34 -6.82 17.27 1.23
N GLU A 35 -5.67 17.44 0.56
CA GLU A 35 -5.53 17.37 -0.90
C GLU A 35 -5.86 15.98 -1.43
N PHE A 36 -5.43 14.91 -0.74
CA PHE A 36 -5.82 13.54 -1.03
C PHE A 36 -7.34 13.37 -1.00
N PHE A 37 -8.02 13.83 0.06
CA PHE A 37 -9.47 13.75 0.13
C PHE A 37 -10.16 14.70 -0.85
N TYR A 38 -9.60 15.87 -1.17
CA TYR A 38 -10.14 16.71 -2.24
C TYR A 38 -10.03 16.04 -3.59
N TYR A 39 -8.90 15.41 -3.88
CA TYR A 39 -8.70 14.66 -5.12
C TYR A 39 -9.75 13.55 -5.24
N LEU A 40 -9.93 12.74 -4.19
CA LEU A 40 -10.97 11.72 -4.15
C LEU A 40 -12.40 12.28 -4.14
N LEU A 41 -12.66 13.45 -3.57
CA LEU A 41 -14.02 14.01 -3.52
C LEU A 41 -14.37 14.85 -4.76
N ARG A 42 -13.39 15.29 -5.55
CA ARG A 42 -13.57 16.15 -6.73
C ARG A 42 -13.32 15.43 -8.05
N GLN A 43 -12.26 14.64 -8.16
CA GLN A 43 -11.83 14.03 -9.44
C GLN A 43 -12.41 12.63 -9.64
N GLY A 44 -12.39 11.78 -8.60
CA GLY A 44 -13.01 10.46 -8.64
C GLY A 44 -14.23 10.42 -7.75
N ASP A 45 -15.41 10.80 -8.24
CA ASP A 45 -16.67 10.84 -7.50
C ASP A 45 -16.87 9.66 -6.50
N LEU A 46 -16.42 9.85 -5.25
CA LEU A 46 -16.47 8.82 -4.19
C LEU A 46 -17.92 8.41 -3.90
N ALA A 47 -18.90 9.27 -4.20
CA ALA A 47 -20.30 8.93 -4.09
C ALA A 47 -20.72 7.88 -5.13
N LYS A 48 -20.20 7.92 -6.36
CA LYS A 48 -20.42 6.85 -7.34
C LYS A 48 -19.84 5.52 -6.88
N LEU A 49 -18.63 5.52 -6.31
CA LEU A 49 -18.04 4.31 -5.76
C LEU A 49 -18.86 3.79 -4.55
N ALA A 50 -19.32 4.69 -3.70
CA ALA A 50 -20.15 4.36 -2.54
C ALA A 50 -21.52 3.82 -2.93
N ALA A 51 -22.12 4.27 -4.02
CA ALA A 51 -23.41 3.79 -4.51
C ALA A 51 -23.39 2.30 -4.88
N SER A 52 -22.23 1.75 -5.23
CA SER A 52 -22.10 0.31 -5.49
C SER A 52 -21.61 -0.50 -4.29
N TYR A 53 -21.36 0.13 -3.13
CA TYR A 53 -20.91 -0.58 -1.94
C TYR A 53 -21.99 -1.59 -1.48
N PRO A 54 -21.61 -2.84 -1.12
CA PRO A 54 -22.54 -3.89 -0.74
C PRO A 54 -23.08 -3.68 0.69
N SER A 55 -23.83 -2.58 0.88
CA SER A 55 -24.33 -2.19 2.20
C SER A 55 -25.39 -3.18 2.71
N PRO A 56 -25.23 -3.80 3.89
CA PRO A 56 -26.28 -4.55 4.58
C PRO A 56 -27.42 -3.65 5.11
N ARG A 57 -27.40 -2.33 4.88
CA ARG A 57 -28.42 -1.41 5.41
C ARG A 57 -29.52 -1.17 4.38
N LYS A 58 -30.78 -1.33 4.83
CA LYS A 58 -31.98 -1.04 4.03
C LYS A 58 -32.28 0.46 3.90
N ARG A 59 -31.81 1.27 4.86
CA ARG A 59 -31.97 2.73 4.88
C ARG A 59 -30.62 3.38 5.02
N GLU A 60 -30.37 4.41 4.22
CA GLU A 60 -29.16 5.22 4.30
C GLU A 60 -29.39 6.38 5.27
N ASP A 61 -29.11 6.15 6.56
CA ASP A 61 -29.15 7.21 7.58
C ASP A 61 -27.88 8.07 7.60
N VAL A 62 -26.78 7.50 7.11
CA VAL A 62 -25.47 8.14 6.94
C VAL A 62 -25.00 7.79 5.53
N PRO A 63 -24.66 8.78 4.68
CA PRO A 63 -24.25 8.51 3.31
C PRO A 63 -23.07 7.54 3.23
N LEU A 64 -23.13 6.56 2.33
CA LEU A 64 -22.09 5.54 2.23
C LEU A 64 -20.70 6.11 1.90
N TRP A 65 -20.62 7.24 1.19
CA TRP A 65 -19.34 7.89 0.90
C TRP A 65 -18.68 8.46 2.18
N VAL A 66 -19.46 8.78 3.21
CA VAL A 66 -18.96 9.16 4.55
C VAL A 66 -18.38 7.94 5.26
N TYR A 67 -19.03 6.79 5.13
CA TYR A 67 -18.50 5.52 5.63
C TYR A 67 -17.16 5.18 4.96
N LEU A 68 -17.09 5.21 3.62
CA LEU A 68 -15.87 4.92 2.87
C LEU A 68 -14.73 5.88 3.24
N SER A 69 -15.00 7.19 3.27
CA SER A 69 -13.98 8.19 3.61
C SER A 69 -13.51 8.08 5.06
N SER A 70 -14.40 7.72 5.99
CA SER A 70 -14.03 7.48 7.38
C SER A 70 -13.10 6.27 7.52
N GLU A 71 -13.40 5.17 6.83
CA GLU A 71 -12.53 3.98 6.79
C GLU A 71 -11.16 4.32 6.20
N LEU A 72 -11.12 5.06 5.09
CA LEU A 72 -9.86 5.51 4.47
C LEU A 72 -9.03 6.38 5.42
N SER A 73 -9.65 7.40 6.04
CA SER A 73 -8.95 8.32 6.95
C SER A 73 -8.39 7.57 8.15
N MET A 74 -9.14 6.61 8.68
CA MET A 74 -8.67 5.72 9.74
C MET A 74 -7.43 4.92 9.34
N ARG A 75 -7.37 4.35 8.12
CA ARG A 75 -6.19 3.60 7.64
C ARG A 75 -4.99 4.49 7.34
N ILE A 76 -5.23 5.66 6.76
CA ILE A 76 -4.18 6.67 6.52
C ILE A 76 -3.52 7.06 7.84
N ASN A 77 -4.28 7.18 8.92
CA ASN A 77 -3.80 7.51 10.26
C ASN A 77 -3.33 6.29 11.09
N ALA A 78 -3.15 5.11 10.48
CA ALA A 78 -2.77 3.84 11.15
C ALA A 78 -3.64 3.47 12.37
N ASN A 79 -4.91 3.85 12.33
CA ASN A 79 -5.88 3.55 13.38
C ASN A 79 -6.95 2.60 12.85
N HIS A 80 -6.83 1.32 13.18
CA HIS A 80 -7.71 0.26 12.67
C HIS A 80 -8.91 -0.02 13.58
N GLY A 81 -8.89 0.48 14.81
CA GLY A 81 -9.98 0.30 15.78
C GLY A 81 -11.03 1.40 15.64
N PHE A 82 -12.30 1.03 15.44
CA PHE A 82 -13.41 1.99 15.37
C PHE A 82 -13.52 2.93 16.58
N LYS A 83 -13.05 2.49 17.75
CA LYS A 83 -12.96 3.32 18.97
C LYS A 83 -12.11 4.60 18.82
N ALA A 84 -11.23 4.63 17.83
CA ALA A 84 -10.39 5.78 17.54
C ALA A 84 -11.10 6.83 16.65
N ALA A 85 -12.22 6.49 16.01
CA ALA A 85 -12.91 7.39 15.08
C ALA A 85 -13.26 8.77 15.68
N PRO A 86 -13.69 8.89 16.96
CA PRO A 86 -13.90 10.18 17.63
C PRO A 86 -12.67 11.08 17.73
N TYR A 87 -11.48 10.51 17.65
CA TYR A 87 -10.21 11.23 17.76
C TYR A 87 -9.55 11.45 16.39
N VAL A 88 -9.73 10.52 15.46
CA VAL A 88 -9.11 10.56 14.12
C VAL A 88 -9.89 11.47 13.18
N LEU A 89 -11.20 11.29 13.07
CA LEU A 89 -12.00 11.98 12.06
C LEU A 89 -12.05 13.52 12.23
N PRO A 90 -12.09 14.08 13.45
CA PRO A 90 -12.03 15.54 13.61
C PRO A 90 -10.66 16.14 13.27
N CYS A 91 -9.58 15.36 13.45
CA CYS A 91 -8.20 15.83 13.28
C CYS A 91 -7.63 15.54 11.89
N SER A 92 -8.39 14.90 11.00
CA SER A 92 -7.89 14.46 9.71
C SER A 92 -8.19 15.43 8.58
N GLY A 93 -7.45 15.29 7.48
CA GLY A 93 -7.71 16.04 6.24
C GLY A 93 -9.13 15.85 5.69
N LEU A 94 -9.82 14.77 6.07
CA LEU A 94 -11.24 14.57 5.76
C LEU A 94 -12.11 15.67 6.37
N ARG A 95 -11.86 16.09 7.62
CA ARG A 95 -12.62 17.18 8.27
C ARG A 95 -12.52 18.47 7.47
N ASN A 96 -11.33 18.81 6.99
CA ASN A 96 -11.12 20.01 6.18
C ASN A 96 -11.83 19.90 4.82
N ALA A 97 -11.76 18.73 4.17
CA ALA A 97 -12.47 18.51 2.92
C ALA A 97 -14.00 18.60 3.08
N LEU A 98 -14.54 18.10 4.20
CA LEU A 98 -15.97 18.17 4.53
C LEU A 98 -16.45 19.57 4.92
N ALA A 99 -15.58 20.38 5.53
CA ALA A 99 -15.88 21.77 5.85
C ALA A 99 -16.25 22.59 4.60
N THR A 100 -15.57 22.35 3.46
CA THR A 100 -15.93 23.02 2.19
C THR A 100 -17.30 22.64 1.65
N LYS A 101 -17.81 21.46 2.02
CA LYS A 101 -19.17 21.01 1.69
C LYS A 101 -20.21 21.44 2.74
N ARG A 102 -19.85 22.35 3.65
CA ARG A 102 -20.70 22.88 4.74
C ARG A 102 -21.20 21.82 5.72
N GLN A 103 -20.54 20.65 5.80
CA GLN A 103 -20.93 19.58 6.72
C GLN A 103 -20.35 19.74 8.13
N VAL A 104 -19.30 20.56 8.25
CA VAL A 104 -18.65 20.94 9.50
C VAL A 104 -18.69 22.44 9.62
N CYS A 105 -19.12 22.92 10.77
CA CYS A 105 -18.96 24.32 11.13
C CYS A 105 -18.11 24.39 12.40
N HIS A 106 -17.01 25.13 12.34
CA HIS A 106 -16.28 25.48 13.54
C HIS A 106 -17.09 26.54 14.28
N ARG A 107 -17.68 26.17 15.43
CA ARG A 107 -18.45 27.11 16.24
C ARG A 107 -17.78 27.29 17.59
N ARG A 108 -17.95 28.49 18.15
CA ARG A 108 -17.58 28.75 19.53
C ARG A 108 -18.39 27.79 20.41
N ALA A 109 -17.71 27.05 21.29
CA ALA A 109 -18.41 26.07 22.12
C ALA A 109 -19.52 26.78 22.92
N ALA A 110 -20.65 26.10 23.12
CA ALA A 110 -21.81 26.67 23.81
C ALA A 110 -21.50 27.12 25.26
N HIS A 111 -20.44 26.58 25.86
CA HIS A 111 -19.91 27.08 27.13
C HIS A 111 -18.87 28.17 26.91
N ARG A 112 -19.08 29.31 27.60
CA ARG A 112 -18.27 30.55 27.53
C ARG A 112 -16.77 30.40 27.84
N SER A 113 -16.28 29.20 28.15
CA SER A 113 -14.94 28.99 28.66
C SER A 113 -14.07 27.96 27.93
N SER A 114 -14.58 27.23 26.94
CA SER A 114 -13.80 26.20 26.25
C SER A 114 -13.71 26.47 24.74
N GLY A 115 -12.70 27.21 24.29
CA GLY A 115 -12.25 27.25 22.89
C GLY A 115 -13.33 27.20 21.78
N PHE A 116 -12.95 26.61 20.66
CA PHE A 116 -13.85 26.29 19.55
C PHE A 116 -14.10 24.77 19.52
N ALA A 117 -15.30 24.38 19.11
CA ALA A 117 -15.68 22.99 18.91
C ALA A 117 -16.27 22.82 17.50
N ASP A 118 -15.92 21.70 16.85
CA ASP A 118 -16.56 21.34 15.59
C ASP A 118 -17.99 20.89 15.86
N GLN A 119 -18.94 21.62 15.28
CA GLN A 119 -20.34 21.22 15.24
C GLN A 119 -20.64 20.65 13.86
N TRP A 120 -20.97 19.36 13.83
CA TRP A 120 -21.34 18.68 12.60
C TRP A 120 -22.85 18.77 12.39
N GLN A 121 -23.29 19.20 11.20
CA GLN A 121 -24.72 19.29 10.89
C GLN A 121 -25.42 17.91 10.95
N GLY A 122 -24.65 16.83 10.75
CA GLY A 122 -25.18 15.47 10.68
C GLY A 122 -25.96 15.20 9.40
N PHE A 123 -26.33 13.94 9.19
CA PHE A 123 -27.05 13.49 7.98
C PHE A 123 -28.50 13.08 8.27
N ASN A 124 -28.90 13.13 9.54
CA ASN A 124 -30.23 12.81 10.02
C ASN A 124 -30.51 13.50 11.36
N GLN A 125 -31.79 13.58 11.74
CA GLN A 125 -32.27 14.23 12.96
C GLN A 125 -32.47 13.26 14.14
N LYS A 126 -31.80 12.09 14.14
CA LYS A 126 -32.03 11.04 15.16
C LYS A 126 -31.22 11.22 16.45
N ASN A 127 -30.35 12.22 16.52
CA ASN A 127 -29.45 12.40 17.66
C ASN A 127 -30.05 13.36 18.69
N ALA A 128 -30.01 12.95 19.96
CA ALA A 128 -30.43 13.77 21.09
C ALA A 128 -29.39 14.83 21.52
N TYR A 129 -28.17 14.79 20.96
CA TYR A 129 -27.06 15.67 21.30
C TYR A 129 -26.29 16.11 20.05
N ALA A 130 -25.53 17.20 20.19
CA ALA A 130 -24.69 17.73 19.12
C ALA A 130 -23.59 16.74 18.71
N ARG A 131 -23.41 16.56 17.40
CA ARG A 131 -22.42 15.64 16.83
C ARG A 131 -21.02 16.25 16.90
N THR A 132 -20.06 15.46 17.36
CA THR A 132 -18.62 15.79 17.39
C THR A 132 -17.83 15.11 16.27
N THR A 133 -18.44 14.15 15.56
CA THR A 133 -17.92 13.44 14.39
C THR A 133 -18.95 13.36 13.26
N PRO A 134 -18.55 13.08 12.01
CA PRO A 134 -19.49 12.93 10.91
C PRO A 134 -20.47 11.76 11.12
N CYS A 135 -20.00 10.67 11.72
CA CYS A 135 -20.82 9.54 12.12
C CYS A 135 -20.30 8.90 13.41
N ASP A 136 -21.14 8.08 14.05
CA ASP A 136 -20.79 7.38 15.29
C ASP A 136 -19.83 6.20 15.00
N GLN A 137 -18.89 5.94 15.90
CA GLN A 137 -17.97 4.79 15.79
C GLN A 137 -18.70 3.45 15.68
N ASP A 138 -19.85 3.30 16.36
CA ASP A 138 -20.64 2.09 16.34
C ASP A 138 -21.38 1.94 15.01
N TYR A 139 -21.69 3.03 14.32
CA TYR A 139 -22.17 2.96 12.94
C TYR A 139 -21.09 2.33 12.06
N LEU A 140 -19.85 2.85 12.07
CA LEU A 140 -18.73 2.30 11.28
C LEU A 140 -18.51 0.81 11.60
N ARG A 141 -18.46 0.46 12.88
CA ARG A 141 -18.24 -0.92 13.34
C ARG A 141 -19.36 -1.86 12.89
N LYS A 142 -20.62 -1.48 13.07
CA LYS A 142 -21.77 -2.31 12.68
C LYS A 142 -21.85 -2.44 11.16
N MET A 143 -21.60 -1.35 10.42
CA MET A 143 -21.54 -1.32 8.96
C MET A 143 -20.52 -2.35 8.46
N ALA A 144 -19.27 -2.25 8.88
CA ALA A 144 -18.20 -3.19 8.54
C ALA A 144 -18.48 -4.64 8.97
N ARG A 145 -19.06 -4.83 10.17
CA ARG A 145 -19.33 -6.17 10.72
C ARG A 145 -20.42 -6.91 9.96
N ASP A 146 -21.45 -6.20 9.53
CA ASP A 146 -22.63 -6.82 8.91
C ASP A 146 -22.48 -6.92 7.38
N THR A 147 -21.48 -6.28 6.79
CA THR A 147 -21.20 -6.40 5.35
C THR A 147 -20.74 -7.81 5.02
N ASP A 148 -21.34 -8.37 3.96
CA ASP A 148 -20.99 -9.69 3.48
C ASP A 148 -19.53 -9.73 2.99
N PRO A 149 -18.69 -10.66 3.49
CA PRO A 149 -17.27 -10.71 3.16
C PRO A 149 -16.99 -10.96 1.67
N ASP A 150 -17.78 -11.83 1.02
CA ASP A 150 -17.58 -12.12 -0.40
C ASP A 150 -18.07 -10.98 -1.28
N GLY A 151 -19.20 -10.36 -0.92
CA GLY A 151 -19.69 -9.14 -1.54
C GLY A 151 -18.68 -7.98 -1.45
N LEU A 152 -18.00 -7.82 -0.31
CA LEU A 152 -16.99 -6.77 -0.14
C LEU A 152 -15.75 -7.01 -1.00
N GLN A 153 -15.28 -8.26 -1.09
CA GLN A 153 -14.16 -8.62 -1.96
C GLN A 153 -14.54 -8.45 -3.44
N ALA A 154 -15.73 -8.88 -3.85
CA ALA A 154 -16.23 -8.66 -5.21
C ALA A 154 -16.34 -7.16 -5.52
N TRP A 155 -16.87 -6.35 -4.60
CA TRP A 155 -16.94 -4.90 -4.75
C TRP A 155 -15.54 -4.28 -4.93
N HIS A 156 -14.56 -4.71 -4.14
CA HIS A 156 -13.17 -4.29 -4.33
C HIS A 156 -12.63 -4.69 -5.72
N ASN A 157 -12.80 -5.96 -6.09
CA ASN A 157 -12.23 -6.54 -7.31
C ASN A 157 -12.88 -5.99 -8.59
N HIS A 158 -14.06 -5.35 -8.50
CA HIS A 158 -14.78 -4.81 -9.66
C HIS A 158 -15.01 -3.30 -9.59
N ALA A 159 -15.68 -2.81 -8.55
CA ALA A 159 -16.06 -1.41 -8.48
C ALA A 159 -14.87 -0.52 -8.13
N VAL A 160 -14.03 -0.95 -7.18
CA VAL A 160 -12.83 -0.20 -6.79
C VAL A 160 -11.78 -0.23 -7.92
N ALA A 161 -11.58 -1.38 -8.59
CA ALA A 161 -10.73 -1.44 -9.79
C ALA A 161 -11.18 -0.46 -10.90
N ARG A 162 -12.49 -0.41 -11.21
CA ARG A 162 -13.03 0.59 -12.16
C ARG A 162 -12.86 2.03 -11.66
N TYR A 163 -12.96 2.23 -10.35
CA TYR A 163 -12.74 3.54 -9.76
C TYR A 163 -11.30 4.01 -9.97
N TYR A 164 -10.30 3.14 -9.81
CA TYR A 164 -8.90 3.46 -10.17
C TYR A 164 -8.76 3.84 -11.64
N ARG A 165 -9.53 3.22 -12.55
CA ARG A 165 -9.58 3.63 -13.96
C ARG A 165 -10.07 5.06 -14.14
N SER A 166 -11.11 5.47 -13.40
CA SER A 166 -11.63 6.83 -13.47
C SER A 166 -10.62 7.88 -12.99
N LEU A 167 -9.61 7.44 -12.23
CA LEU A 167 -8.47 8.23 -11.80
C LEU A 167 -7.29 8.14 -12.77
N ASP A 168 -7.43 7.44 -13.91
CA ASP A 168 -6.37 7.25 -14.91
C ASP A 168 -5.10 6.62 -14.29
N ALA A 169 -5.30 5.56 -13.49
CA ALA A 169 -4.23 4.93 -12.71
C ALA A 169 -3.47 3.82 -13.46
N TYR A 170 -4.01 3.31 -14.57
CA TYR A 170 -3.44 2.17 -15.30
C TYR A 170 -2.61 2.64 -16.48
N ASP A 171 -1.43 2.05 -16.65
CA ASP A 171 -0.55 2.38 -17.77
C ASP A 171 -0.78 1.48 -19.00
N PRO A 172 -0.35 1.90 -20.20
CA PRO A 172 -0.55 1.14 -21.43
C PRO A 172 0.21 -0.20 -21.52
N GLU A 173 1.29 -0.43 -20.77
CA GLU A 173 1.98 -1.72 -20.76
C GLU A 173 1.13 -2.82 -20.10
N GLY A 174 0.26 -2.46 -19.15
CA GLY A 174 -0.71 -3.39 -18.59
C GLY A 174 -0.07 -4.60 -17.88
N ILE A 175 0.98 -4.34 -17.09
CA ILE A 175 1.72 -5.38 -16.35
C ILE A 175 1.05 -5.64 -14.99
N PHE A 176 0.74 -6.90 -14.73
CA PHE A 176 0.14 -7.36 -13.49
C PHE A 176 0.96 -8.49 -12.89
N ILE A 177 0.95 -8.58 -11.57
CA ILE A 177 1.63 -9.62 -10.80
C ILE A 177 0.61 -10.25 -9.87
N ALA A 178 0.59 -11.57 -9.80
CA ALA A 178 -0.20 -12.31 -8.83
C ALA A 178 0.69 -13.05 -7.84
N ASP A 179 0.33 -12.98 -6.57
CA ASP A 179 1.04 -13.68 -5.50
C ASP A 179 0.12 -14.06 -4.34
N GLY A 180 0.50 -15.11 -3.64
CA GLY A 180 -0.21 -15.70 -2.52
C GLY A 180 0.55 -15.52 -1.23
N THR A 181 -0.16 -15.31 -0.12
CA THR A 181 0.47 -15.13 1.18
C THR A 181 -0.41 -15.58 2.34
N TYR A 182 0.21 -16.06 3.41
CA TYR A 182 -0.47 -16.41 4.64
C TYR A 182 -0.62 -15.20 5.56
N LEU A 183 -1.77 -15.09 6.23
CA LEU A 183 -2.06 -14.08 7.22
C LEU A 183 -2.18 -14.75 8.59
N PHE A 184 -1.15 -14.62 9.42
CA PHE A 184 -1.13 -15.21 10.76
C PHE A 184 -1.98 -14.40 11.73
N VAL A 185 -2.69 -15.12 12.60
CA VAL A 185 -3.52 -14.55 13.66
C VAL A 185 -3.21 -15.26 14.98
N PRO A 186 -3.44 -14.61 16.14
CA PRO A 186 -3.29 -15.28 17.42
C PRO A 186 -4.03 -16.61 17.45
N ASP A 187 -3.46 -17.63 18.11
CA ASP A 187 -4.12 -18.93 18.24
C ASP A 187 -5.34 -18.84 19.16
N ASN A 188 -6.45 -18.39 18.58
CA ASN A 188 -7.74 -18.23 19.20
C ASN A 188 -8.79 -18.89 18.29
N PRO A 189 -9.47 -19.96 18.73
CA PRO A 189 -10.44 -20.67 17.91
C PRO A 189 -11.65 -19.83 17.50
N ARG A 190 -11.86 -18.65 18.11
CA ARG A 190 -12.92 -17.72 17.73
C ARG A 190 -12.67 -17.00 16.41
N TYR A 191 -11.46 -17.09 15.83
CA TYR A 191 -11.18 -16.57 14.49
C TYR A 191 -11.95 -17.39 13.45
N GLU A 192 -13.07 -16.83 13.00
CA GLU A 192 -13.98 -17.44 12.04
C GLU A 192 -13.27 -17.70 10.71
N ASN A 193 -13.53 -18.86 10.10
CA ASN A 193 -12.93 -19.24 8.81
C ASN A 193 -11.38 -19.34 8.81
N SER A 194 -10.73 -19.41 9.98
CA SER A 194 -9.28 -19.64 10.07
C SER A 194 -8.94 -21.14 10.07
N ALA A 195 -7.68 -21.47 9.77
CA ALA A 195 -7.14 -22.83 9.94
C ALA A 195 -5.82 -22.81 10.70
N VAL A 196 -5.50 -23.92 11.37
CA VAL A 196 -4.18 -24.14 11.97
C VAL A 196 -3.38 -25.03 11.04
N LEU A 197 -2.19 -24.56 10.67
CA LEU A 197 -1.22 -25.25 9.82
C LEU A 197 0.15 -25.29 10.50
N THR A 198 1.03 -26.13 9.97
CA THR A 198 2.44 -26.21 10.39
C THR A 198 3.31 -25.53 9.34
N PHE A 199 4.25 -24.71 9.78
CA PHE A 199 5.14 -23.92 8.94
C PHE A 199 6.60 -24.19 9.28
N ASP A 200 7.49 -24.09 8.28
CA ASP A 200 8.93 -24.07 8.48
C ASP A 200 9.43 -22.71 9.02
N LYS A 201 10.73 -22.57 9.32
CA LYS A 201 11.32 -21.30 9.78
C LYS A 201 11.18 -20.12 8.81
N HIS A 202 10.81 -20.38 7.55
CA HIS A 202 10.63 -19.40 6.50
C HIS A 202 9.15 -19.12 6.22
N ASN A 203 8.24 -19.63 7.05
CA ASN A 203 6.79 -19.49 6.93
C ASN A 203 6.21 -20.18 5.68
N HIS A 204 6.86 -21.22 5.17
CA HIS A 204 6.26 -22.09 4.15
C HIS A 204 5.46 -23.22 4.82
N PRO A 205 4.25 -23.53 4.33
CA PRO A 205 3.43 -24.59 4.88
C PRO A 205 4.11 -25.95 4.64
N VAL A 206 4.09 -26.83 5.64
CA VAL A 206 4.68 -28.18 5.56
C VAL A 206 3.58 -29.22 5.72
N SER A 207 3.46 -30.11 4.74
CA SER A 207 2.50 -31.21 4.73
C SER A 207 2.89 -32.32 5.71
N LYS A 208 1.94 -33.17 6.08
CA LYS A 208 2.21 -34.35 6.95
C LYS A 208 3.25 -35.29 6.35
N LYS A 209 3.27 -35.43 5.02
CA LYS A 209 4.24 -36.26 4.31
C LYS A 209 5.65 -35.68 4.42
N GLU A 210 5.78 -34.38 4.13
CA GLU A 210 7.07 -33.69 4.27
C GLU A 210 7.58 -33.74 5.71
N ILE A 211 6.71 -33.56 6.72
CA ILE A 211 7.10 -33.69 8.14
C ILE A 211 7.69 -35.07 8.45
N ALA A 212 7.16 -36.15 7.84
CA ALA A 212 7.68 -37.51 8.05
C ALA A 212 9.09 -37.70 7.45
N GLU A 213 9.41 -36.95 6.39
CA GLU A 213 10.69 -37.00 5.68
C GLU A 213 11.76 -36.07 6.30
N LEU A 214 11.37 -35.14 7.18
CA LEU A 214 12.30 -34.22 7.84
C LEU A 214 13.14 -34.90 8.93
N SER A 215 14.39 -34.46 9.05
CA SER A 215 15.26 -34.81 10.18
C SER A 215 14.76 -34.20 11.49
N GLU A 216 15.12 -34.80 12.64
CA GLU A 216 14.73 -34.28 13.97
C GLU A 216 15.13 -32.81 14.21
N PRO A 217 16.33 -32.32 13.79
CA PRO A 217 16.66 -30.90 13.88
C PRO A 217 15.75 -30.00 13.04
N GLN A 218 15.31 -30.44 11.86
CA GLN A 218 14.39 -29.68 11.00
C GLN A 218 12.97 -29.65 11.60
N LYS A 219 12.51 -30.76 12.18
CA LYS A 219 11.22 -30.81 12.88
C LYS A 219 11.14 -29.83 14.05
N ARG A 220 12.24 -29.61 14.77
CA ARG A 220 12.32 -28.61 15.87
C ARG A 220 12.18 -27.16 15.40
N GLN A 221 12.43 -26.88 14.11
CA GLN A 221 12.26 -25.56 13.52
C GLN A 221 10.83 -25.31 13.02
N LEU A 222 9.98 -26.33 13.05
CA LEU A 222 8.58 -26.20 12.68
C LEU A 222 7.81 -25.47 13.78
N HIS A 223 6.85 -24.65 13.37
CA HIS A 223 5.94 -23.99 14.29
C HIS A 223 4.51 -24.08 13.76
N ARG A 224 3.53 -23.95 14.65
CA ARG A 224 2.11 -24.05 14.31
C ARG A 224 1.48 -22.68 14.39
N GLU A 225 0.79 -22.28 13.34
CA GLU A 225 0.15 -20.97 13.25
C GLU A 225 -1.30 -21.11 12.83
N ARG A 226 -2.15 -20.27 13.45
CA ARG A 226 -3.50 -20.05 12.97
C ARG A 226 -3.45 -18.99 11.88
N CYS A 227 -4.07 -19.26 10.74
CA CYS A 227 -3.92 -18.42 9.57
C CYS A 227 -5.14 -18.40 8.63
N TYR A 228 -5.16 -17.36 7.81
CA TYR A 228 -5.88 -17.29 6.54
C TYR A 228 -4.89 -17.37 5.39
N ARG A 229 -5.40 -17.67 4.19
CA ARG A 229 -4.65 -17.51 2.95
C ARG A 229 -5.22 -16.34 2.16
N LYS A 230 -4.38 -15.60 1.46
CA LYS A 230 -4.75 -14.45 0.65
C LYS A 230 -4.04 -14.52 -0.69
N VAL A 231 -4.75 -14.21 -1.77
CA VAL A 231 -4.19 -14.04 -3.12
C VAL A 231 -4.46 -12.61 -3.55
N ASP A 232 -3.42 -11.94 -4.04
CA ASP A 232 -3.51 -10.58 -4.55
C ASP A 232 -3.19 -10.54 -6.03
N LEU A 233 -3.88 -9.63 -6.72
CA LEU A 233 -3.54 -9.19 -8.06
C LEU A 233 -3.12 -7.72 -7.98
N MET A 234 -1.89 -7.43 -8.39
CA MET A 234 -1.29 -6.09 -8.30
C MET A 234 -0.83 -5.61 -9.66
N HIS A 235 -1.13 -4.36 -10.01
CA HIS A 235 -0.57 -3.66 -11.15
C HIS A 235 0.70 -2.89 -10.76
N THR A 236 1.70 -2.88 -11.64
CA THR A 236 2.92 -2.06 -11.52
C THR A 236 3.41 -1.67 -12.92
N THR A 237 4.21 -0.62 -12.99
CA THR A 237 4.98 -0.27 -14.20
C THR A 237 6.35 -0.96 -14.21
N ARG A 238 7.01 -0.95 -15.37
CA ARG A 238 8.39 -1.45 -15.55
C ARG A 238 9.39 -0.73 -14.64
N ASP A 239 9.21 0.57 -14.45
CA ASP A 239 10.04 1.42 -13.57
C ASP A 239 9.76 1.23 -12.07
N LYS A 240 8.71 0.46 -11.75
CA LYS A 240 8.24 0.19 -10.38
C LYS A 240 7.87 1.50 -9.67
N ASP A 241 7.18 2.40 -10.36
CA ASP A 241 6.83 3.73 -9.87
C ASP A 241 5.42 3.82 -9.27
N VAL A 242 4.62 2.76 -9.42
CA VAL A 242 3.26 2.67 -8.88
C VAL A 242 2.94 1.23 -8.52
N TYR A 243 2.14 1.03 -7.47
CA TYR A 243 1.71 -0.29 -7.01
C TYR A 243 0.22 -0.27 -6.67
N LEU A 244 -0.61 -0.90 -7.50
CA LEU A 244 -2.06 -0.89 -7.32
C LEU A 244 -2.58 -2.29 -7.01
N TYR A 245 -3.12 -2.50 -5.81
CA TYR A 245 -3.86 -3.73 -5.52
C TYR A 245 -5.25 -3.64 -6.15
N VAL A 246 -5.47 -4.41 -7.22
CA VAL A 246 -6.70 -4.33 -8.02
C VAL A 246 -7.70 -5.41 -7.69
N ALA A 247 -7.22 -6.55 -7.19
CA ALA A 247 -8.09 -7.63 -6.76
C ALA A 247 -7.45 -8.40 -5.61
N THR A 248 -8.27 -8.95 -4.74
CA THR A 248 -7.84 -9.79 -3.63
C THR A 248 -8.88 -10.86 -3.32
N LYS A 249 -8.42 -12.04 -2.89
CA LYS A 249 -9.28 -13.07 -2.30
C LYS A 249 -8.64 -13.57 -1.02
N VAL A 250 -9.42 -13.57 0.05
CA VAL A 250 -9.08 -14.06 1.39
C VAL A 250 -9.94 -15.27 1.66
N MET A 251 -9.29 -16.34 2.11
CA MET A 251 -9.90 -17.65 2.23
C MET A 251 -9.36 -18.38 3.46
N ASN A 252 -9.92 -19.54 3.75
CA ASN A 252 -9.40 -20.39 4.81
C ASN A 252 -7.94 -20.74 4.56
N GLY A 253 -7.12 -20.82 5.60
CA GLY A 253 -5.68 -21.13 5.46
C GLY A 253 -5.40 -22.44 4.70
N ARG A 254 -6.31 -23.42 4.72
CA ARG A 254 -6.16 -24.71 4.02
C ARG A 254 -6.47 -24.68 2.54
N GLU A 255 -7.16 -23.64 2.06
CA GLU A 255 -7.55 -23.56 0.66
C GLU A 255 -6.33 -23.33 -0.24
N SER A 256 -6.40 -23.85 -1.46
CA SER A 256 -5.35 -23.67 -2.46
C SER A 256 -5.48 -22.29 -3.13
N GLU A 257 -4.34 -21.64 -3.38
CA GLU A 257 -4.30 -20.38 -4.13
C GLU A 257 -4.41 -20.56 -5.64
N THR A 258 -3.97 -21.70 -6.18
CA THR A 258 -3.92 -21.95 -7.63
C THR A 258 -5.27 -21.73 -8.31
N PRO A 259 -6.41 -22.25 -7.79
CA PRO A 259 -7.72 -22.09 -8.43
C PRO A 259 -8.26 -20.65 -8.36
N GLN A 260 -7.64 -19.77 -7.57
CA GLN A 260 -8.14 -18.41 -7.32
C GLN A 260 -7.63 -17.41 -8.35
N LEU A 261 -6.55 -17.73 -9.09
CA LEU A 261 -5.99 -16.83 -10.08
C LEU A 261 -6.96 -16.58 -11.24
N GLY A 262 -7.51 -17.63 -11.83
CA GLY A 262 -8.47 -17.55 -12.94
C GLY A 262 -9.67 -16.65 -12.61
N PRO A 263 -10.42 -16.88 -11.52
CA PRO A 263 -11.53 -16.03 -11.10
C PRO A 263 -11.15 -14.56 -10.86
N LEU A 264 -9.95 -14.29 -10.31
CA LEU A 264 -9.48 -12.91 -10.11
C LEU A 264 -9.21 -12.20 -11.44
N VAL A 265 -8.58 -12.88 -12.40
CA VAL A 265 -8.31 -12.36 -13.74
C VAL A 265 -9.63 -12.16 -14.51
N ASP A 266 -10.49 -13.18 -14.55
CA ASP A 266 -11.82 -13.13 -15.17
C ASP A 266 -12.62 -11.93 -14.62
N GLY A 267 -12.62 -11.78 -13.29
CA GLY A 267 -13.35 -10.72 -12.62
C GLY A 267 -12.80 -9.32 -12.93
N PHE A 268 -11.49 -9.17 -12.98
CA PHE A 268 -10.83 -7.92 -13.33
C PHE A 268 -11.09 -7.55 -14.79
N VAL A 269 -10.86 -8.47 -15.73
CA VAL A 269 -11.07 -8.23 -17.17
C VAL A 269 -12.54 -7.95 -17.47
N LYS A 270 -13.48 -8.65 -16.81
CA LYS A 270 -14.92 -8.35 -16.92
C LYS A 270 -15.26 -6.93 -16.46
N ALA A 271 -14.60 -6.44 -15.41
CA ALA A 271 -14.83 -5.10 -14.89
C ALA A 271 -14.17 -3.99 -15.73
N MET A 272 -13.00 -4.27 -16.31
CA MET A 272 -12.13 -3.28 -16.94
C MET A 272 -12.18 -3.30 -18.47
N GLY A 273 -12.61 -4.40 -19.07
CA GLY A 273 -12.46 -4.67 -20.49
C GLY A 273 -11.10 -5.28 -20.83
N LYS A 274 -11.02 -5.90 -22.01
CA LYS A 274 -9.78 -6.48 -22.55
C LYS A 274 -8.73 -5.40 -22.85
N GLY A 275 -7.46 -5.78 -22.82
CA GLY A 275 -6.33 -4.93 -23.19
C GLY A 275 -5.80 -4.01 -22.08
N VAL A 276 -6.47 -3.94 -20.92
CA VAL A 276 -5.94 -3.24 -19.73
C VAL A 276 -4.89 -4.11 -19.03
N MET A 277 -5.22 -5.37 -18.77
CA MET A 277 -4.24 -6.40 -18.40
C MET A 277 -3.71 -7.00 -19.70
N LYS A 278 -2.40 -6.95 -19.90
CA LYS A 278 -1.72 -7.52 -21.06
C LYS A 278 -0.76 -8.63 -20.66
N VAL A 279 -0.02 -8.42 -19.57
CA VAL A 279 0.95 -9.40 -19.05
C VAL A 279 0.65 -9.70 -17.58
N LEU A 280 0.60 -10.98 -17.23
CA LEU A 280 0.40 -11.50 -15.89
C LEU A 280 1.61 -12.33 -15.45
N ILE A 281 2.33 -11.83 -14.46
CA ILE A 281 3.49 -12.50 -13.87
C ILE A 281 3.05 -13.27 -12.63
N HIS A 282 3.41 -14.55 -12.51
CA HIS A 282 3.12 -15.33 -11.31
C HIS A 282 4.17 -16.41 -11.06
N ASP A 283 4.22 -16.93 -9.83
CA ASP A 283 5.18 -17.97 -9.44
C ASP A 283 4.64 -19.40 -9.69
N ARG A 284 5.46 -20.40 -9.35
CA ARG A 284 5.20 -21.84 -9.49
C ARG A 284 3.95 -22.33 -8.77
N GLY A 285 3.52 -21.63 -7.72
CA GLY A 285 2.30 -21.94 -6.97
C GLY A 285 1.02 -21.74 -7.78
N PHE A 286 1.09 -20.94 -8.85
CA PHE A 286 -0.05 -20.59 -9.70
C PHE A 286 -0.02 -21.23 -11.09
N ILE A 287 0.92 -22.16 -11.35
CA ILE A 287 0.99 -22.86 -12.63
C ILE A 287 -0.25 -23.75 -12.79
N ASP A 288 -1.11 -23.37 -13.73
CA ASP A 288 -2.28 -24.13 -14.16
C ASP A 288 -2.51 -23.89 -15.66
N GLY A 289 -2.44 -24.95 -16.46
CA GLY A 289 -2.48 -24.86 -17.93
C GLY A 289 -3.83 -24.38 -18.45
N ALA A 290 -4.92 -24.76 -17.78
CA ALA A 290 -6.27 -24.33 -18.13
C ALA A 290 -6.44 -22.82 -17.90
N THR A 291 -5.93 -22.30 -16.77
CA THR A 291 -5.91 -20.86 -16.49
C THR A 291 -5.05 -20.09 -17.50
N VAL A 292 -3.85 -20.58 -17.83
CA VAL A 292 -2.98 -19.95 -18.85
C VAL A 292 -3.67 -19.90 -20.22
N THR A 293 -4.24 -21.03 -20.66
CA THR A 293 -4.99 -21.14 -21.91
C THR A 293 -6.14 -20.14 -21.98
N ARG A 294 -6.97 -20.14 -20.93
CA ARG A 294 -8.13 -19.24 -20.83
C ARG A 294 -7.70 -17.78 -20.85
N ASN A 295 -6.68 -17.41 -20.08
CA ASN A 295 -6.18 -16.04 -20.03
C ASN A 295 -5.73 -15.55 -21.41
N LYS A 296 -4.99 -16.37 -22.15
CA LYS A 296 -4.53 -16.01 -23.50
C LYS A 296 -5.68 -15.97 -24.52
N GLN A 297 -6.47 -17.05 -24.63
CA GLN A 297 -7.49 -17.16 -25.67
C GLN A 297 -8.71 -16.27 -25.42
N VAL A 298 -9.21 -16.24 -24.18
CA VAL A 298 -10.45 -15.51 -23.84
C VAL A 298 -10.15 -14.04 -23.60
N HIS A 299 -9.07 -13.71 -22.90
CA HIS A 299 -8.80 -12.33 -22.45
C HIS A 299 -7.69 -11.62 -23.22
N GLY A 300 -6.85 -12.35 -23.97
CA GLY A 300 -5.67 -11.78 -24.61
C GLY A 300 -4.58 -11.42 -23.60
N VAL A 301 -4.59 -12.06 -22.42
CA VAL A 301 -3.60 -11.83 -21.36
C VAL A 301 -2.49 -12.86 -21.49
N ASP A 302 -1.27 -12.37 -21.63
CA ASP A 302 -0.08 -13.18 -21.64
C ASP A 302 0.38 -13.55 -20.22
N ALA A 303 0.86 -14.77 -20.03
CA ALA A 303 1.39 -15.23 -18.76
C ALA A 303 2.91 -15.27 -18.78
N VAL A 304 3.57 -14.95 -17.66
CA VAL A 304 5.02 -15.11 -17.47
C VAL A 304 5.27 -15.83 -16.14
N PHE A 305 5.84 -17.03 -16.19
CA PHE A 305 6.00 -17.88 -15.01
C PHE A 305 7.19 -18.84 -15.13
N PRO A 306 7.83 -19.23 -14.02
CA PRO A 306 8.91 -20.22 -14.04
C PRO A 306 8.36 -21.64 -14.15
N LEU A 307 9.00 -22.51 -14.94
CA LEU A 307 8.64 -23.93 -14.96
C LEU A 307 9.18 -24.67 -13.72
N LYS A 308 8.51 -25.76 -13.34
CA LYS A 308 8.98 -26.71 -12.31
C LYS A 308 9.89 -27.77 -12.95
N LYS A 309 10.93 -28.18 -12.24
CA LYS A 309 11.94 -29.16 -12.75
C LYS A 309 11.33 -30.52 -13.14
N ASN A 310 10.22 -30.91 -12.52
CA ASN A 310 9.53 -32.17 -12.77
C ASN A 310 8.50 -32.10 -13.90
N MET A 311 8.37 -30.98 -14.61
CA MET A 311 7.50 -30.86 -15.79
C MET A 311 8.24 -31.33 -17.04
N ASN A 312 7.57 -32.07 -17.92
CA ASN A 312 8.13 -32.48 -19.22
C ASN A 312 8.58 -31.27 -20.06
N CYS A 313 7.83 -30.17 -20.01
CA CYS A 313 8.23 -28.89 -20.63
C CYS A 313 9.59 -28.38 -20.16
N TRP A 314 9.95 -28.62 -18.90
CA TRP A 314 11.24 -28.19 -18.38
C TRP A 314 12.37 -29.01 -18.99
N SER A 315 12.24 -30.34 -19.03
CA SER A 315 13.26 -31.21 -19.61
C SER A 315 13.40 -31.02 -21.12
N GLU A 316 12.28 -30.90 -21.83
CA GLU A 316 12.27 -30.71 -23.28
C GLU A 316 12.88 -29.37 -23.68
N ALA A 317 12.56 -28.30 -22.96
CA ALA A 317 13.16 -26.98 -23.18
C ALA A 317 14.69 -27.04 -23.10
N TRP A 318 15.23 -27.76 -22.12
CA TRP A 318 16.67 -27.97 -22.00
C TRP A 318 17.23 -28.79 -23.17
N SER A 319 16.60 -29.92 -23.50
CA SER A 319 17.04 -30.75 -24.63
C SER A 319 17.09 -29.98 -25.94
N LEU A 320 16.05 -29.19 -26.24
CA LEU A 320 15.99 -28.37 -27.45
C LEU A 320 17.01 -27.22 -27.44
N ALA A 321 17.23 -26.59 -26.28
CA ALA A 321 18.24 -25.56 -26.13
C ALA A 321 19.67 -26.11 -26.35
N GLU A 322 19.97 -27.30 -25.85
CA GLU A 322 21.29 -27.94 -26.06
C GLU A 322 21.45 -28.47 -27.50
N PHE A 323 20.36 -28.89 -28.16
CA PHE A 323 20.41 -29.40 -29.53
C PHE A 323 20.47 -28.31 -30.59
N SER A 324 19.92 -27.12 -30.34
CA SER A 324 19.96 -26.02 -31.30
C SER A 324 21.39 -25.52 -31.51
N ASP A 325 21.72 -25.13 -32.75
CA ASP A 325 23.01 -24.50 -33.11
C ASP A 325 23.09 -23.01 -32.73
N ASP A 326 21.99 -22.41 -32.23
CA ASP A 326 21.99 -21.00 -31.87
C ASP A 326 22.93 -20.73 -30.68
N PRO A 327 23.72 -19.64 -30.73
CA PRO A 327 24.63 -19.32 -29.65
C PRO A 327 23.89 -18.97 -28.37
N TRP A 328 24.49 -19.31 -27.23
CA TRP A 328 24.03 -18.82 -25.94
C TRP A 328 24.35 -17.33 -25.81
N VAL A 329 23.35 -16.55 -25.42
CA VAL A 329 23.54 -15.13 -25.11
C VAL A 329 24.03 -15.04 -23.67
N GLU A 330 25.25 -14.58 -23.45
CA GLU A 330 25.81 -14.45 -22.10
C GLU A 330 25.73 -13.02 -21.59
N VAL A 331 25.25 -12.85 -20.36
CA VAL A 331 25.11 -11.55 -19.71
C VAL A 331 25.71 -11.58 -18.32
N ALA A 332 26.63 -10.67 -18.05
CA ALA A 332 27.20 -10.46 -16.73
C ALA A 332 26.12 -9.92 -15.77
N PRO A 333 26.18 -10.22 -14.46
CA PRO A 333 25.30 -9.58 -13.50
C PRO A 333 25.47 -8.05 -13.58
N PRO A 334 24.39 -7.28 -13.38
CA PRO A 334 24.49 -5.83 -13.35
C PRO A 334 25.54 -5.43 -12.31
N ALA A 335 26.45 -4.55 -12.70
CA ALA A 335 27.40 -3.97 -11.75
C ALA A 335 26.61 -3.32 -10.61
N THR A 336 26.94 -3.65 -9.36
CA THR A 336 26.44 -2.88 -8.23
C THR A 336 26.90 -1.45 -8.44
N ALA A 337 25.96 -0.53 -8.67
CA ALA A 337 26.27 0.88 -8.73
C ALA A 337 26.93 1.26 -7.40
N ASP A 338 28.21 1.60 -7.43
CA ASP A 338 28.85 2.25 -6.30
C ASP A 338 28.06 3.53 -6.05
N THR A 339 27.42 3.61 -4.89
CA THR A 339 26.77 4.86 -4.49
C THR A 339 27.89 5.85 -4.18
N ASP A 340 28.23 6.69 -5.16
CA ASP A 340 29.23 7.77 -5.06
C ASP A 340 28.88 8.88 -4.05
N TRP A 341 27.79 8.74 -3.30
CA TRP A 341 27.49 9.68 -2.22
C TRP A 341 28.53 9.52 -1.10
N PRO A 342 29.37 10.52 -0.81
CA PRO A 342 30.22 10.48 0.36
C PRO A 342 29.31 10.58 1.58
N VAL A 343 28.94 9.44 2.15
CA VAL A 343 28.26 9.40 3.44
C VAL A 343 29.30 9.86 4.47
N VAL A 344 29.31 11.16 4.78
CA VAL A 344 30.14 11.72 5.86
C VAL A 344 29.57 11.20 7.18
N ARG A 345 29.99 10.00 7.56
CA ARG A 345 29.63 9.40 8.85
C ARG A 345 30.44 10.10 9.94
N PRO A 346 29.81 10.63 11.00
CA PRO A 346 30.53 11.12 12.17
C PRO A 346 31.54 10.09 12.69
N GLN A 347 32.72 10.54 13.16
CA GLN A 347 33.82 9.67 13.58
C GLN A 347 33.42 8.61 14.62
N TYR A 348 32.47 8.92 15.51
CA TYR A 348 31.99 7.96 16.51
C TYR A 348 31.21 6.79 15.89
N ILE A 349 30.50 7.01 14.78
CA ILE A 349 29.79 5.97 14.03
C ILE A 349 30.81 5.10 13.27
N GLN A 350 31.84 5.71 12.70
CA GLN A 350 32.93 4.98 12.03
C GLN A 350 33.64 4.04 13.01
N ARG A 351 34.07 4.54 14.17
CA ARG A 351 34.69 3.73 15.24
C ARG A 351 33.77 2.62 15.75
N ARG A 352 32.46 2.88 15.84
CA ARG A 352 31.47 1.86 16.26
C ARG A 352 31.29 0.78 15.20
N GLU A 353 31.24 1.15 13.93
CA GLU A 353 31.13 0.22 12.81
C GLU A 353 32.41 -0.61 12.66
N GLU A 354 33.61 -0.03 12.80
CA GLU A 354 34.88 -0.76 12.85
C GLU A 354 34.88 -1.82 13.96
N LYS A 355 34.49 -1.44 15.19
CA LYS A 355 34.35 -2.38 16.31
C LYS A 355 33.34 -3.48 16.00
N ARG A 356 32.21 -3.15 15.38
CA ARG A 356 31.20 -4.13 14.95
C ARG A 356 31.77 -5.08 13.90
N GLN A 357 32.50 -4.58 12.90
CA GLN A 357 33.14 -5.38 11.84
C GLN A 357 34.24 -6.29 12.39
N ILE A 358 35.02 -5.82 13.36
CA ILE A 358 35.99 -6.66 14.10
C ILE A 358 35.25 -7.77 14.87
N LYS A 359 34.15 -7.44 15.56
CA LYS A 359 33.35 -8.43 16.29
C LYS A 359 32.71 -9.45 15.35
N LEU A 360 32.16 -9.02 14.21
CA LEU A 360 31.58 -9.89 13.18
C LEU A 360 32.65 -10.81 12.57
N ARG A 361 33.86 -10.30 12.32
CA ARG A 361 35.00 -11.13 11.89
C ARG A 361 35.35 -12.19 12.92
N LYS A 362 35.48 -11.84 14.20
CA LYS A 362 35.73 -12.81 15.28
C LYS A 362 34.62 -13.85 15.41
N ILE A 363 33.35 -13.45 15.30
CA ILE A 363 32.20 -14.38 15.30
C ILE A 363 32.28 -15.32 14.10
N ARG A 364 32.63 -14.81 12.92
CA ARG A 364 32.77 -15.60 11.70
C ARG A 364 33.94 -16.57 11.78
N GLU A 365 35.10 -16.13 12.26
CA GLU A 365 36.27 -16.98 12.51
C GLU A 365 35.95 -18.09 13.51
N LYS A 366 35.24 -17.75 14.60
CA LYS A 366 34.75 -18.74 15.57
C LYS A 366 33.80 -19.74 14.91
N ALA A 367 32.84 -19.28 14.12
CA ALA A 367 31.91 -20.15 13.40
C ALA A 367 32.63 -21.04 12.37
N ILE A 368 33.66 -20.52 11.67
CA ILE A 368 34.50 -21.29 10.74
C ILE A 368 35.24 -22.40 11.50
N ARG A 369 35.85 -22.05 12.64
CA ARG A 369 36.57 -23.01 13.50
C ARG A 369 35.63 -24.08 14.08
N GLU A 370 34.40 -23.71 14.39
CA GLU A 370 33.37 -24.61 14.93
C GLU A 370 32.61 -25.39 13.84
N GLY A 371 32.93 -25.20 12.54
CA GLY A 371 32.22 -25.83 11.43
C GLY A 371 30.76 -25.38 11.28
N THR A 372 30.38 -24.28 11.93
CA THR A 372 29.03 -23.69 11.93
C THR A 372 28.94 -22.43 11.07
N ALA A 373 30.02 -22.08 10.36
CA ALA A 373 30.02 -20.94 9.46
C ALA A 373 28.98 -21.14 8.34
N PRO A 374 28.12 -20.15 8.09
CA PRO A 374 27.29 -20.20 6.89
C PRO A 374 28.20 -20.24 5.67
N GLU A 375 27.96 -21.20 4.78
CA GLU A 375 28.62 -21.29 3.48
C GLU A 375 28.58 -19.92 2.80
N GLN A 376 29.71 -19.49 2.27
CA GLN A 376 29.71 -18.30 1.43
C GLN A 376 28.81 -18.59 0.24
N LYS A 377 27.80 -17.72 0.05
CA LYS A 377 26.98 -17.83 -1.14
C LYS A 377 27.88 -17.55 -2.34
N PRO A 378 28.03 -18.51 -3.27
CA PRO A 378 28.84 -18.32 -4.46
C PRO A 378 28.37 -17.10 -5.26
N LYS A 379 29.32 -16.39 -5.86
CA LYS A 379 29.05 -15.17 -6.62
C LYS A 379 28.64 -15.54 -8.04
N LEU A 380 27.50 -15.02 -8.48
CA LEU A 380 27.07 -15.16 -9.88
C LEU A 380 28.09 -14.44 -10.78
N LEU A 381 28.67 -15.16 -11.74
CA LEU A 381 29.61 -14.61 -12.72
C LEU A 381 28.91 -14.12 -13.97
N LYS A 382 28.00 -14.95 -14.51
CA LYS A 382 27.21 -14.64 -15.71
C LYS A 382 25.97 -15.53 -15.76
N THR A 383 24.98 -15.08 -16.52
CA THR A 383 23.87 -15.94 -16.95
C THR A 383 23.94 -16.12 -18.46
N ALA A 384 23.87 -17.37 -18.92
CA ALA A 384 23.68 -17.71 -20.31
C ALA A 384 22.19 -17.96 -20.60
N PHE A 385 21.69 -17.47 -21.73
CA PHE A 385 20.30 -17.55 -22.14
C PHE A 385 20.14 -18.19 -23.52
N LYS A 386 19.03 -18.90 -23.70
CA LYS A 386 18.60 -19.39 -25.02
C LYS A 386 17.07 -19.43 -25.12
N ALA A 387 16.53 -19.05 -26.27
CA ALA A 387 15.09 -19.15 -26.53
C ALA A 387 14.75 -20.55 -27.05
N VAL A 388 13.63 -21.09 -26.60
CA VAL A 388 12.94 -22.21 -27.26
C VAL A 388 11.49 -21.76 -27.47
N ARG A 389 11.00 -21.84 -28.69
CA ARG A 389 9.67 -21.31 -29.06
C ARG A 389 8.71 -22.44 -29.37
N ASP A 390 7.42 -22.16 -29.22
CA ASP A 390 6.32 -23.03 -29.67
C ASP A 390 6.33 -24.44 -29.05
N LEU A 391 6.58 -24.53 -27.74
CA LEU A 391 6.43 -25.78 -26.98
C LEU A 391 4.94 -26.11 -26.82
N ARG A 392 4.55 -27.32 -27.24
CA ARG A 392 3.16 -27.83 -27.22
C ARG A 392 3.00 -29.15 -26.46
N ILE A 393 3.96 -29.49 -25.61
CA ILE A 393 4.00 -30.79 -24.91
C ILE A 393 3.34 -30.78 -23.52
N TRP A 394 2.68 -29.68 -23.14
CA TRP A 394 1.92 -29.60 -21.90
C TRP A 394 0.43 -29.72 -22.21
N ASP A 395 -0.10 -30.94 -22.13
CA ASP A 395 -1.49 -31.24 -22.54
C ASP A 395 -2.56 -30.38 -21.86
N ALA A 396 -2.30 -29.91 -20.64
CA ALA A 396 -3.22 -29.03 -19.92
C ALA A 396 -3.23 -27.58 -20.46
N CYS A 397 -2.29 -27.21 -21.32
CA CYS A 397 -2.16 -25.88 -21.91
C CYS A 397 -2.32 -25.97 -23.44
N GLU A 398 -3.45 -25.47 -23.96
CA GLU A 398 -3.79 -25.57 -25.39
C GLU A 398 -3.14 -24.48 -26.24
N VAL A 399 -2.53 -23.47 -25.61
CA VAL A 399 -1.76 -22.43 -26.28
C VAL A 399 -0.28 -22.76 -26.28
N PRO A 400 0.47 -22.37 -27.33
CA PRO A 400 1.91 -22.58 -27.37
C PRO A 400 2.61 -21.80 -26.26
N ILE A 401 3.67 -22.41 -25.73
CA ILE A 401 4.52 -21.77 -24.74
C ILE A 401 5.90 -21.52 -25.33
N HIS A 402 6.35 -20.29 -25.21
CA HIS A 402 7.73 -19.90 -25.50
C HIS A 402 8.50 -19.87 -24.18
N VAL A 403 9.77 -20.27 -24.20
CA VAL A 403 10.58 -20.32 -22.99
C VAL A 403 11.95 -19.68 -23.20
N ALA A 404 12.44 -19.05 -22.14
CA ALA A 404 13.84 -18.69 -22.00
C ALA A 404 14.50 -19.70 -21.05
N VAL A 405 15.43 -20.49 -21.59
CA VAL A 405 16.29 -21.40 -20.83
C VAL A 405 17.48 -20.61 -20.32
N MET A 406 17.78 -20.76 -19.04
CA MET A 406 18.82 -19.97 -18.38
C MET A 406 19.74 -20.83 -17.52
N ARG A 407 21.02 -20.54 -17.67
CA ARG A 407 22.12 -21.14 -16.92
C ARG A 407 22.86 -20.05 -16.16
N ASP A 408 22.65 -20.01 -14.84
CA ASP A 408 23.43 -19.15 -13.95
C ASP A 408 24.75 -19.86 -13.62
N ILE A 409 25.87 -19.22 -13.94
CA ILE A 409 27.23 -19.74 -13.76
C ILE A 409 27.90 -18.95 -12.64
N TYR A 410 28.44 -19.65 -11.65
CA TYR A 410 29.02 -19.06 -10.45
C TYR A 410 30.53 -19.25 -10.35
N ASP A 411 31.16 -18.52 -9.43
CA ASP A 411 32.61 -18.46 -9.25
C ASP A 411 33.26 -19.73 -8.69
N ASP A 412 32.49 -20.53 -7.96
CA ASP A 412 32.87 -21.86 -7.49
C ASP A 412 32.69 -22.95 -8.56
N GLY A 413 32.24 -22.58 -9.76
CA GLY A 413 31.99 -23.49 -10.88
C GLY A 413 30.65 -24.22 -10.85
N HIS A 414 29.80 -24.01 -9.83
CA HIS A 414 28.46 -24.59 -9.85
C HIS A 414 27.55 -23.88 -10.85
N GLU A 415 26.58 -24.62 -11.39
CA GLU A 415 25.58 -24.10 -12.32
C GLU A 415 24.17 -24.27 -11.76
N SER A 416 23.37 -23.20 -11.83
CA SER A 416 21.94 -23.27 -11.54
C SER A 416 21.13 -23.17 -12.82
N ARG A 417 20.23 -24.14 -13.03
CA ARG A 417 19.39 -24.27 -14.22
C ARG A 417 17.96 -23.88 -13.92
N TRP A 418 17.40 -23.01 -14.74
CA TRP A 418 16.02 -22.56 -14.62
C TRP A 418 15.43 -22.18 -15.98
N VAL A 419 14.10 -22.24 -16.08
CA VAL A 419 13.36 -22.00 -17.33
C VAL A 419 12.20 -21.07 -17.00
N LEU A 420 12.09 -19.96 -17.74
CA LEU A 420 10.93 -19.08 -17.72
C LEU A 420 10.07 -19.37 -18.94
N ALA A 421 8.77 -19.50 -18.72
CA ALA A 421 7.76 -19.74 -19.74
C ALA A 421 6.88 -18.50 -19.92
N THR A 422 6.41 -18.34 -21.16
CA THR A 422 5.47 -17.29 -21.54
C THR A 422 4.58 -17.69 -22.70
N THR A 423 3.40 -17.10 -22.79
CA THR A 423 2.52 -17.18 -23.98
C THR A 423 2.70 -15.98 -24.92
N MET A 424 3.54 -15.03 -24.52
CA MET A 424 3.87 -13.83 -25.28
C MET A 424 4.97 -14.14 -26.28
N ASP A 425 4.86 -13.58 -27.48
CA ASP A 425 5.99 -13.53 -28.41
C ASP A 425 7.06 -12.58 -27.85
N PHE A 426 8.32 -13.00 -27.88
CA PHE A 426 9.45 -12.17 -27.48
C PHE A 426 10.59 -12.27 -28.48
N GLY A 427 11.28 -11.14 -28.68
CA GLY A 427 12.47 -11.09 -29.53
C GLY A 427 13.64 -11.78 -28.85
N GLU A 428 14.07 -11.21 -27.71
CA GLU A 428 15.26 -11.62 -26.97
C GLU A 428 14.88 -12.36 -25.66
N PRO A 429 15.52 -13.49 -25.31
CA PRO A 429 15.27 -14.21 -24.05
C PRO A 429 15.40 -13.34 -22.80
N MET A 430 16.24 -12.31 -22.85
CA MET A 430 16.47 -11.39 -21.74
C MET A 430 15.22 -10.59 -21.38
N GLU A 431 14.37 -10.27 -22.35
CA GLU A 431 13.13 -9.53 -22.12
C GLU A 431 12.24 -10.28 -21.12
N LEU A 432 12.14 -11.60 -21.26
CA LEU A 432 11.37 -12.44 -20.35
C LEU A 432 11.92 -12.41 -18.93
N ARG A 433 13.26 -12.36 -18.77
CA ARG A 433 13.88 -12.20 -17.46
C ARG A 433 13.58 -10.82 -16.86
N GLN A 434 13.57 -9.75 -17.66
CA GLN A 434 13.23 -8.40 -17.18
C GLN A 434 11.80 -8.32 -16.65
N TYR A 435 10.83 -8.94 -17.33
CA TYR A 435 9.47 -9.08 -16.79
C TYR A 435 9.48 -9.83 -15.46
N TYR A 436 10.15 -10.99 -15.40
CA TYR A 436 10.14 -11.79 -14.18
C TYR A 436 10.89 -11.13 -13.00
N GLN A 437 11.85 -10.24 -13.27
CA GLN A 437 12.51 -9.39 -12.25
C GLN A 437 11.56 -8.37 -11.59
N LEU A 438 10.35 -8.18 -12.13
CA LEU A 438 9.30 -7.42 -11.46
C LEU A 438 8.62 -8.25 -10.36
N ARG A 439 8.61 -9.59 -10.43
CA ARG A 439 7.90 -10.45 -9.45
C ARG A 439 8.23 -10.13 -7.99
N PRO A 440 9.51 -9.98 -7.56
CA PRO A 440 9.82 -9.70 -6.15
C PRO A 440 9.20 -8.39 -5.61
N THR A 441 8.77 -7.49 -6.50
CA THR A 441 8.06 -6.27 -6.14
C THR A 441 6.79 -6.58 -5.35
N ILE A 442 5.98 -7.57 -5.74
CA ILE A 442 4.73 -7.86 -5.01
C ILE A 442 5.01 -8.40 -3.61
N GLU A 443 6.06 -9.21 -3.43
CA GLU A 443 6.48 -9.72 -2.12
C GLU A 443 6.91 -8.57 -1.20
N GLU A 444 7.68 -7.62 -1.73
CA GLU A 444 8.04 -6.39 -1.01
C GLU A 444 6.79 -5.59 -0.62
N ARG A 445 5.81 -5.46 -1.52
CA ARG A 445 4.57 -4.70 -1.25
C ARG A 445 3.66 -5.42 -0.26
N ILE A 446 3.61 -6.76 -0.30
CA ILE A 446 2.93 -7.58 0.70
C ILE A 446 3.61 -7.38 2.07
N ARG A 447 4.95 -7.36 2.12
CA ARG A 447 5.66 -7.03 3.35
C ARG A 447 5.35 -5.62 3.83
N GLN A 448 5.31 -4.66 2.91
CA GLN A 448 5.00 -3.28 3.27
C GLN A 448 3.61 -3.14 3.87
N THR A 449 2.60 -3.73 3.24
CA THR A 449 1.22 -3.69 3.72
C THR A 449 1.07 -4.44 5.05
N LYS A 450 1.69 -5.61 5.21
CA LYS A 450 1.69 -6.37 6.46
C LYS A 450 2.35 -5.63 7.62
N CYS A 451 3.56 -5.12 7.41
CA CYS A 451 4.41 -4.62 8.49
C CYS A 451 4.22 -3.13 8.79
N PHE A 452 3.89 -2.30 7.80
CA PHE A 452 3.84 -0.84 7.96
C PHE A 452 2.43 -0.25 7.77
N TRP A 453 1.49 -1.03 7.24
CA TRP A 453 0.07 -0.64 7.14
C TRP A 453 -0.84 -1.51 8.02
N ASP A 454 -0.24 -2.30 8.92
CA ASP A 454 -0.95 -3.12 9.92
C ASP A 454 -2.02 -4.05 9.28
N LEU A 455 -1.81 -4.47 8.02
CA LEU A 455 -2.76 -5.30 7.26
C LEU A 455 -3.14 -6.57 8.03
N ALA A 456 -2.17 -7.22 8.66
CA ALA A 456 -2.35 -8.47 9.41
C ALA A 456 -2.60 -8.28 10.91
N ARG A 457 -2.72 -7.04 11.40
CA ARG A 457 -2.93 -6.74 12.82
C ARG A 457 -4.41 -6.77 13.17
N PHE A 458 -4.98 -7.97 13.25
CA PHE A 458 -6.41 -8.14 13.51
C PHE A 458 -6.75 -7.99 14.99
N ARG A 459 -7.73 -7.14 15.29
CA ARG A 459 -8.29 -6.98 16.65
C ARG A 459 -9.59 -7.75 16.84
N SER A 460 -10.27 -8.11 15.75
CA SER A 460 -11.54 -8.83 15.79
C SER A 460 -11.38 -10.24 15.24
N THR A 461 -12.14 -11.17 15.78
CA THR A 461 -12.17 -12.56 15.33
C THR A 461 -13.27 -12.84 14.30
N LYS A 462 -14.12 -11.84 13.99
CA LYS A 462 -15.17 -11.94 12.97
C LYS A 462 -14.58 -11.85 11.56
N PHE A 463 -14.94 -12.78 10.68
CA PHE A 463 -14.36 -12.84 9.34
C PHE A 463 -14.68 -11.60 8.49
N SER A 464 -15.90 -11.06 8.60
CA SER A 464 -16.29 -9.81 7.92
C SER A 464 -15.41 -8.62 8.30
N LEU A 465 -15.03 -8.50 9.57
CA LEU A 465 -14.15 -7.42 10.02
C LEU A 465 -12.69 -7.60 9.58
N ILE A 466 -12.25 -8.84 9.43
CA ILE A 466 -10.93 -9.18 8.86
C ILE A 466 -10.89 -8.78 7.39
N VAL A 467 -11.87 -9.21 6.60
CA VAL A 467 -11.99 -8.84 5.19
C VAL A 467 -12.15 -7.33 5.03
N ASN A 468 -12.92 -6.66 5.88
CA ASN A 468 -13.03 -5.19 5.89
C ASN A 468 -11.68 -4.50 6.11
N GLN A 469 -10.91 -4.94 7.12
CA GLN A 469 -9.58 -4.39 7.36
C GLN A 469 -8.67 -4.58 6.14
N LEU A 470 -8.66 -5.78 5.55
CA LEU A 470 -7.86 -6.10 4.38
C LEU A 470 -8.22 -5.20 3.19
N VAL A 471 -9.50 -5.17 2.80
CA VAL A 471 -9.98 -4.37 1.66
C VAL A 471 -9.68 -2.88 1.85
N PHE A 472 -9.97 -2.31 3.02
CA PHE A 472 -9.75 -0.87 3.23
C PHE A 472 -8.28 -0.49 3.40
N VAL A 473 -7.42 -1.40 3.89
CA VAL A 473 -5.97 -1.16 3.92
C VAL A 473 -5.39 -1.19 2.50
N LEU A 474 -5.75 -2.19 1.68
CA LEU A 474 -5.29 -2.27 0.29
C LEU A 474 -5.82 -1.09 -0.54
N MET A 475 -7.07 -0.69 -0.31
CA MET A 475 -7.66 0.48 -0.97
C MET A 475 -6.97 1.77 -0.54
N ALA A 476 -6.73 1.98 0.76
CA ALA A 476 -6.02 3.17 1.24
C ALA A 476 -4.58 3.23 0.69
N TYR A 477 -3.86 2.11 0.73
CA TYR A 477 -2.52 1.98 0.16
C TYR A 477 -2.54 2.37 -1.33
N THR A 478 -3.43 1.77 -2.11
CA THR A 478 -3.51 1.97 -3.56
C THR A 478 -3.92 3.39 -3.92
N LEU A 479 -4.88 3.99 -3.21
CA LEU A 479 -5.29 5.37 -3.45
C LEU A 479 -4.17 6.36 -3.13
N VAL A 480 -3.34 6.09 -2.11
CA VAL A 480 -2.15 6.90 -1.83
C VAL A 480 -1.13 6.76 -2.96
N GLN A 481 -0.92 5.56 -3.50
CA GLN A 481 -0.04 5.36 -4.67
C GLN A 481 -0.53 6.14 -5.90
N ILE A 482 -1.84 6.15 -6.16
CA ILE A 482 -2.45 6.95 -7.23
C ILE A 482 -2.25 8.45 -6.96
N PHE A 483 -2.46 8.90 -5.72
CA PHE A 483 -2.25 10.28 -5.34
C PHE A 483 -0.79 10.73 -5.57
N LEU A 484 0.19 9.90 -5.21
CA LEU A 484 1.60 10.17 -5.46
C LEU A 484 1.90 10.28 -6.96
N LEU A 485 1.39 9.35 -7.76
CA LEU A 485 1.54 9.38 -9.22
C LEU A 485 0.98 10.69 -9.80
N LYS A 486 -0.22 11.10 -9.37
CA LYS A 486 -0.93 12.26 -9.93
C LYS A 486 -0.40 13.60 -9.44
N THR A 487 0.27 13.61 -8.29
CA THR A 487 0.96 14.80 -7.75
C THR A 487 2.42 14.89 -8.19
N GLY A 488 2.90 13.94 -9.01
CA GLY A 488 4.28 13.91 -9.49
C GLY A 488 5.31 13.50 -8.43
N ARG A 489 4.87 12.85 -7.34
CA ARG A 489 5.69 12.45 -6.18
C ARG A 489 6.00 10.94 -6.16
N LYS A 490 6.27 10.37 -7.33
CA LYS A 490 6.45 8.91 -7.52
C LYS A 490 7.68 8.35 -6.81
N GLU A 491 8.67 9.19 -6.50
CA GLU A 491 9.84 8.84 -5.68
C GLU A 491 9.45 8.30 -4.30
N LEU A 492 8.31 8.76 -3.75
CA LEU A 492 7.80 8.34 -2.46
C LEU A 492 7.10 6.97 -2.50
N ALA A 493 6.75 6.47 -3.69
CA ALA A 493 5.98 5.23 -3.87
C ALA A 493 6.65 4.01 -3.22
N LYS A 494 7.99 4.03 -3.14
CA LYS A 494 8.82 2.94 -2.62
C LYS A 494 9.02 3.02 -1.09
N HIS A 495 8.68 4.14 -0.45
CA HIS A 495 8.93 4.34 0.98
C HIS A 495 7.96 3.57 1.88
N THR A 496 8.40 3.33 3.13
CA THR A 496 7.53 2.79 4.18
C THR A 496 6.47 3.83 4.54
N ARG A 497 5.36 3.40 5.16
CA ARG A 497 4.26 4.28 5.53
C ARG A 497 4.74 5.49 6.34
N GLU A 498 5.52 5.26 7.40
CA GLU A 498 6.02 6.33 8.28
C GLU A 498 6.82 7.35 7.49
N ARG A 499 7.81 6.90 6.71
CA ARG A 499 8.64 7.80 5.92
C ARG A 499 7.84 8.55 4.84
N LEU A 500 6.93 7.86 4.17
CA LEU A 500 6.03 8.44 3.19
C LEU A 500 5.21 9.59 3.78
N PHE A 501 4.56 9.34 4.93
CA PHE A 501 3.75 10.36 5.57
C PHE A 501 4.58 11.43 6.27
N GLU A 502 5.76 11.12 6.80
CA GLU A 502 6.72 12.12 7.26
C GLU A 502 7.13 13.06 6.13
N GLU A 503 7.46 12.55 4.94
CA GLU A 503 7.87 13.42 3.82
C GLU A 503 6.68 14.19 3.24
N LEU A 504 5.50 13.55 3.12
CA LEU A 504 4.28 14.23 2.71
C LEU A 504 3.86 15.32 3.71
N PHE A 505 3.95 15.05 5.02
CA PHE A 505 3.51 15.98 6.06
C PHE A 505 4.56 17.00 6.48
N ASN A 506 5.86 16.67 6.47
CA ASN A 506 6.94 17.63 6.77
C ASN A 506 7.08 18.70 5.68
N GLN A 507 6.74 18.38 4.43
CA GLN A 507 6.60 19.40 3.38
C GLN A 507 5.35 20.28 3.56
N ASP A 508 4.48 19.94 4.52
CA ASP A 508 3.13 20.45 4.66
C ASP A 508 2.79 20.99 6.06
N ASP A 509 3.76 21.08 6.98
CA ASP A 509 3.64 22.01 8.10
C ASP A 509 3.44 23.39 7.48
N LYS A 510 2.19 23.87 7.49
CA LYS A 510 1.83 25.17 6.94
C LYS A 510 1.03 25.91 7.98
N LEU A 511 1.47 27.11 8.26
CA LEU A 511 0.71 28.12 8.95
C LEU A 511 -0.30 28.68 7.96
N ALA A 512 -1.60 28.53 8.24
CA ALA A 512 -2.64 29.24 7.53
C ALA A 512 -2.81 30.63 8.16
N LEU A 513 -2.53 31.66 7.36
CA LEU A 513 -2.81 33.05 7.69
C LEU A 513 -4.06 33.51 6.95
N TYR A 514 -4.97 34.14 7.70
CA TYR A 514 -6.21 34.70 7.16
C TYR A 514 -6.15 36.23 7.19
N CYS A 515 -6.58 36.88 6.11
CA CYS A 515 -6.71 38.34 6.04
C CYS A 515 -7.73 38.73 4.98
N ASP A 516 -8.70 39.58 5.32
CA ASP A 516 -9.71 40.14 4.42
C ASP A 516 -10.49 39.07 3.62
N GLY A 517 -10.79 37.93 4.25
CA GLY A 517 -11.43 36.80 3.57
C GLY A 517 -10.54 36.10 2.53
N ARG A 518 -9.21 36.20 2.65
CA ARG A 518 -8.23 35.43 1.88
C ARG A 518 -7.32 34.61 2.78
N VAL A 519 -6.74 33.53 2.26
CA VAL A 519 -5.84 32.64 3.00
C VAL A 519 -4.51 32.38 2.28
N ALA A 520 -3.42 32.38 3.05
CA ALA A 520 -2.10 31.90 2.62
C ALA A 520 -1.62 30.77 3.53
N PHE A 521 -1.00 29.76 2.93
CA PHE A 521 -0.35 28.66 3.63
C PHE A 521 1.17 28.86 3.53
N LEU A 522 1.85 29.01 4.67
CA LEU A 522 3.29 29.28 4.73
C LEU A 522 4.00 28.20 5.55
N PRO A 523 5.09 27.60 5.05
CA PRO A 523 5.99 26.81 5.88
C PRO A 523 6.45 27.60 7.13
N PRO A 524 6.69 26.95 8.28
CA PRO A 524 7.16 27.64 9.48
C PRO A 524 8.41 28.48 9.26
N LEU A 525 9.35 28.00 8.45
CA LEU A 525 10.59 28.71 8.13
C LEU A 525 10.33 29.93 7.23
N ASP A 526 9.52 29.81 6.18
CA ASP A 526 9.09 30.94 5.35
C ASP A 526 8.39 32.02 6.19
N TYR A 527 7.47 31.62 7.07
CA TYR A 527 6.78 32.54 7.97
C TYR A 527 7.78 33.22 8.91
N GLN A 528 8.69 32.46 9.52
CA GLN A 528 9.72 32.99 10.40
C GLN A 528 10.63 33.99 9.68
N GLU A 529 11.08 33.68 8.47
CA GLU A 529 11.88 34.58 7.63
C GLU A 529 11.14 35.88 7.36
N ILE A 530 9.86 35.80 6.95
CA ILE A 530 9.03 37.00 6.71
C ILE A 530 8.93 37.84 7.99
N ILE A 531 8.66 37.23 9.15
CA ILE A 531 8.54 37.94 10.44
C ILE A 531 9.85 38.61 10.85
N LEU A 532 10.98 37.92 10.67
CA LEU A 532 12.30 38.45 11.01
C LEU A 532 12.72 39.60 10.07
N GLY A 533 12.26 39.56 8.81
CA GLY A 533 12.48 40.60 7.81
C GLY A 533 11.56 41.82 7.91
N LEU A 534 10.57 41.84 8.82
CA LEU A 534 9.64 42.98 8.97
C LEU A 534 10.34 44.22 9.53
N GLU A 535 9.96 45.39 9.01
CA GLU A 535 10.27 46.68 9.63
C GLU A 535 9.72 46.80 11.05
N GLU A 536 10.36 47.64 11.87
CA GLU A 536 10.08 47.71 13.32
C GLU A 536 8.60 48.00 13.64
N HIS A 537 7.96 48.88 12.87
CA HIS A 537 6.54 49.21 13.04
C HIS A 537 5.61 48.02 12.78
N ALA A 538 5.81 47.31 11.66
CA ALA A 538 5.04 46.11 11.32
C ALA A 538 5.27 44.98 12.33
N ARG A 539 6.52 44.80 12.77
CA ARG A 539 6.90 43.80 13.79
C ARG A 539 6.18 44.02 15.12
N ARG A 540 6.10 45.28 15.59
CA ARG A 540 5.37 45.63 16.81
C ARG A 540 3.87 45.32 16.70
N LYS A 541 3.26 45.58 15.54
CA LYS A 541 1.84 45.24 15.27
C LYS A 541 1.61 43.73 15.31
N VAL A 542 2.45 42.95 14.61
CA VAL A 542 2.36 41.48 14.61
C VAL A 542 2.54 40.91 16.02
N LEU A 543 3.50 41.42 16.80
CA LEU A 543 3.70 40.99 18.18
C LEU A 543 2.47 41.29 19.06
N GLY A 544 1.86 42.47 18.92
CA GLY A 544 0.63 42.83 19.63
C GLY A 544 -0.54 41.90 19.30
N LEU A 545 -0.75 41.63 18.00
CA LEU A 545 -1.77 40.69 17.52
C LEU A 545 -1.51 39.26 18.02
N THR A 546 -0.25 38.81 17.99
CA THR A 546 0.16 37.49 18.44
C THR A 546 -0.12 37.29 19.93
N ARG A 547 0.24 38.28 20.78
CA ARG A 547 -0.06 38.27 22.22
C ARG A 547 -1.57 38.26 22.49
N LYS A 548 -2.35 39.01 21.71
CA LYS A 548 -3.81 39.00 21.79
C LYS A 548 -4.39 37.63 21.46
N LEU A 549 -3.92 36.97 20.40
CA LEU A 549 -4.33 35.61 20.01
C LEU A 549 -3.90 34.57 21.06
N GLN A 550 -2.70 34.68 21.62
CA GLN A 550 -2.23 33.81 22.70
C GLN A 550 -3.09 33.95 23.96
N ALA A 551 -3.40 35.19 24.37
CA ALA A 551 -4.28 35.44 25.52
C ALA A 551 -5.70 34.87 25.33
N GLN A 552 -6.21 34.89 24.10
CA GLN A 552 -7.50 34.27 23.75
C GLN A 552 -7.44 32.73 23.82
N ARG A 553 -6.28 32.12 23.60
CA ARG A 553 -6.07 30.65 23.61
C ARG A 553 -5.73 30.08 24.98
N SER A 554 -5.08 30.84 25.85
CA SER A 554 -4.59 30.39 27.17
C SER A 554 -5.60 30.55 28.33
N ALA A 555 -6.83 31.03 28.07
CA ALA A 555 -7.85 31.11 29.10
C ALA A 555 -8.30 29.69 29.51
N PRO A 556 -8.20 29.29 30.80
CA PRO A 556 -8.64 27.96 31.23
C PRO A 556 -10.17 27.81 31.07
N PRO A 557 -10.67 26.59 30.85
CA PRO A 557 -12.10 26.33 30.92
C PRO A 557 -12.58 26.61 32.34
N GLN A 558 -13.24 27.75 32.56
CA GLN A 558 -14.10 27.96 33.72
C GLN A 558 -15.04 26.75 33.82
N LYS A 559 -14.84 25.98 34.89
CA LYS A 559 -15.73 24.87 35.25
C LYS A 559 -17.16 25.45 35.39
N PRO A 560 -18.19 24.79 34.85
CA PRO A 560 -19.55 25.21 35.12
C PRO A 560 -19.81 25.14 36.63
N TRP A 561 -20.40 26.20 37.17
CA TRP A 561 -21.00 26.21 38.51
C TRP A 561 -22.07 25.11 38.56
N ARG A 562 -21.99 24.22 39.55
CA ARG A 562 -23.00 23.18 39.80
C ARG A 562 -24.10 23.77 40.69
N PRO A 563 -25.37 23.78 40.27
CA PRO A 563 -26.46 23.56 41.20
C PRO A 563 -26.43 22.10 41.71
#